data_AF-A0A644F843-F1
#
_entry.id   AF-A0A644F843-F1
#
_cell.length_a   1.000
_cell.length_b   1.000
_cell.length_c   1.000
_cell.angle_alpha   90.00
_cell.angle_beta   90.00
_cell.angle_gamma   90.00
#
_symmetry.space_group_name_H-M   'P 1'
#
loop_
_entity.id
_entity.type
_entity.pdbx_description
1 polymer ?
#
loop_
_entity_poly.entity_id
_entity_poly.type
_entity_poly.pdbx_seq_one_letter_code
_entity_poly.pdbx_strand_id
1 'polypeptide(L)' 'MARAHGGLTSAGKVRKCTPKKEKKEKPRPPRGRAYKRLLYNKNFVDDTLIHNGRRLGPNNLLIRQKLGF' A
#
# COMPACT_ATOMS: atom_id res chain seq x y z
N MET A 1 -11.73 -7.93 36.97
CA MET A 1 -12.76 -8.24 35.95
C MET A 1 -12.06 -8.55 34.63
N ALA A 2 -12.07 -9.81 34.19
CA ALA A 2 -11.41 -10.18 32.95
C ALA A 2 -12.10 -9.49 31.77
N ARG A 3 -11.36 -8.72 30.97
CA ARG A 3 -11.83 -8.15 29.69
C ARG A 3 -12.11 -9.31 28.74
N ALA A 4 -13.29 -9.91 28.85
CA ALA A 4 -13.72 -10.97 27.97
C ALA A 4 -14.06 -10.36 26.59
N HIS A 5 -13.12 -10.46 25.64
CA HIS A 5 -13.30 -9.93 24.30
C HIS A 5 -14.10 -10.88 23.40
N GLY A 6 -15.37 -11.16 23.75
CA GLY A 6 -16.33 -11.89 22.92
C GLY A 6 -16.01 -13.37 22.71
N GLY A 7 -17.05 -14.15 22.42
CA GLY A 7 -16.95 -15.60 22.22
C GLY A 7 -17.02 -16.02 20.76
N LEU A 8 -16.71 -17.30 20.52
CA LEU A 8 -16.83 -17.99 19.22
C LEU A 8 -18.24 -17.85 18.59
N THR A 9 -19.25 -17.58 19.41
CA THR A 9 -20.65 -17.44 19.00
C THR A 9 -20.98 -16.10 18.33
N SER A 10 -20.08 -15.12 18.38
CA SER A 10 -20.34 -13.76 17.87
C SER A 10 -19.88 -13.57 16.42
N ALA A 11 -20.65 -14.11 15.46
CA ALA A 11 -20.36 -14.00 14.04
C ALA A 11 -20.26 -12.52 13.57
N GLY A 12 -19.20 -12.23 12.81
CA GLY A 12 -18.97 -10.91 12.22
C GLY A 12 -18.57 -9.80 13.20
N LYS A 13 -18.27 -10.12 14.48
CA LYS A 13 -17.87 -9.15 15.51
C LYS A 13 -16.78 -8.20 15.02
N VAL A 14 -15.68 -8.74 14.49
CA VAL A 14 -14.53 -7.93 14.05
C VAL A 14 -14.92 -6.96 12.94
N ARG A 15 -15.65 -7.44 11.91
CA ARG A 15 -16.11 -6.60 10.79
C ARG A 15 -17.10 -5.52 11.21
N LYS A 16 -17.91 -5.76 12.26
CA LYS A 16 -18.83 -4.76 12.83
C LYS A 16 -18.09 -3.71 13.66
N CYS A 17 -17.00 -4.10 14.34
CA CYS A 17 -16.19 -3.19 15.15
C CYS A 17 -15.22 -2.33 14.32
N THR A 18 -14.79 -2.79 13.15
CA THR A 18 -13.86 -2.01 12.31
C THR A 18 -14.52 -0.70 11.86
N PRO A 19 -13.90 0.47 12.12
CA PRO A 19 -14.45 1.75 11.68
C PRO A 19 -14.54 1.76 10.15
N LYS A 20 -15.68 2.19 9.62
CA LYS A 20 -15.90 2.27 8.18
C LYS A 20 -15.12 3.47 7.63
N LYS A 21 -13.96 3.20 7.04
CA LYS A 21 -13.15 4.23 6.37
C LYS A 21 -13.53 4.31 4.90
N GLU A 22 -13.89 5.51 4.45
CA GLU A 22 -14.19 5.76 3.04
C GLU A 22 -12.93 5.73 2.19
N LYS A 23 -13.09 5.35 0.92
CA LYS A 23 -11.99 5.38 -0.05
C LYS A 23 -11.78 6.83 -0.47
N LYS A 24 -10.54 7.30 -0.43
CA LYS A 24 -10.17 8.61 -0.99
C LYS A 24 -10.47 8.66 -2.48
N GLU A 25 -11.00 9.78 -2.97
CA GLU A 25 -11.08 10.06 -4.39
C GLU A 25 -9.67 10.12 -4.99
N LYS A 26 -9.46 9.39 -6.09
CA LYS A 26 -8.18 9.34 -6.79
C LYS A 26 -8.42 9.50 -8.29
N PRO A 27 -7.56 10.23 -9.01
CA PRO A 27 -7.63 10.29 -10.46
C PRO A 27 -7.45 8.88 -11.04
N ARG A 28 -8.07 8.65 -12.20
CA ARG A 28 -7.99 7.35 -12.88
C ARG A 28 -6.54 7.10 -13.31
N PRO A 29 -5.94 5.95 -12.94
CA PRO A 29 -4.62 5.61 -13.44
C PRO A 29 -4.67 5.34 -14.95
N PRO A 30 -3.59 5.63 -15.70
CA PRO A 30 -3.51 5.26 -17.10
C PRO A 30 -3.65 3.74 -17.25
N ARG A 31 -4.21 3.29 -18.38
CA ARG A 31 -4.43 1.85 -18.65
C ARG A 31 -3.56 1.36 -19.81
N GLY A 32 -3.35 0.05 -19.87
CA GLY A 32 -2.65 -0.62 -20.98
C GLY A 32 -1.19 -0.19 -21.14
N ARG A 33 -0.81 0.17 -22.37
CA ARG A 33 0.57 0.53 -22.73
C ARG A 33 1.11 1.73 -21.94
N ALA A 34 0.26 2.73 -21.69
CA ALA A 34 0.65 3.90 -20.91
C ALA A 34 1.06 3.53 -19.47
N TYR A 35 0.35 2.57 -18.86
CA TYR A 35 0.72 2.06 -17.54
C TYR A 35 2.03 1.27 -17.57
N LYS A 36 2.23 0.43 -18.59
CA LYS A 36 3.49 -0.32 -18.76
C LYS A 36 4.70 0.61 -18.93
N ARG A 37 4.55 1.71 -19.67
CA ARG A 37 5.61 2.74 -19.80
C ARG A 37 5.93 3.37 -18.45
N LEU A 38 4.91 3.73 -17.67
CA LEU A 38 5.08 4.31 -16.34
C LEU A 38 5.80 3.32 -15.40
N LEU A 39 5.42 2.04 -15.40
CA LEU A 39 6.11 1.01 -14.63
C LEU A 39 7.57 0.81 -15.06
N TYR A 40 7.83 0.79 -16.37
CA TYR A 40 9.18 0.62 -16.88
C TYR A 40 10.10 1.76 -16.44
N ASN A 41 9.63 3.01 -16.60
CA ASN A 41 10.39 4.18 -16.17
C ASN A 41 10.71 4.11 -14.67
N LYS A 42 9.69 3.87 -13.82
CA LYS A 42 9.86 3.80 -12.37
C LYS A 42 10.80 2.68 -11.90
N ASN A 43 10.75 1.51 -12.55
CA ASN A 43 11.47 0.34 -12.08
C ASN A 43 12.88 0.26 -12.65
N PHE A 44 13.05 0.64 -13.92
CA PHE A 44 14.24 0.36 -14.70
C PHE A 44 15.07 1.58 -15.05
N VAL A 45 14.43 2.72 -15.32
CA VAL A 45 15.10 3.94 -15.80
C VAL A 45 15.44 4.87 -14.64
N ASP A 46 14.52 5.05 -13.69
CA ASP A 46 14.69 5.96 -12.56
C ASP A 46 15.54 5.31 -11.45
N ASP A 47 16.52 6.05 -10.93
CA ASP A 47 17.40 5.61 -9.82
C ASP A 47 16.73 5.62 -8.44
N THR A 48 15.43 5.89 -8.38
CA THR A 48 14.68 6.00 -7.12
C THR A 48 14.71 4.71 -6.30
N LEU A 49 14.81 3.55 -6.96
CA LEU A 49 14.87 2.24 -6.32
C LEU A 49 16.29 1.82 -5.91
N ILE A 50 17.31 2.59 -6.29
CA ILE A 50 18.70 2.29 -5.96
C ILE A 50 19.03 2.98 -4.64
N HIS A 51 19.47 2.18 -3.67
CA HIS A 51 19.97 2.66 -2.38
C HIS A 51 21.25 1.93 -2.04
N ASN A 52 22.32 2.68 -1.78
CA ASN A 52 23.66 2.16 -1.45
C ASN A 52 24.14 1.10 -2.47
N GLY A 53 23.96 1.37 -3.76
CA GLY A 53 24.39 0.48 -4.85
C GLY A 53 23.55 -0.79 -5.02
N ARG A 54 22.48 -0.98 -4.24
CA ARG A 54 21.57 -2.13 -4.35
C ARG A 54 20.19 -1.69 -4.79
N ARG A 55 19.58 -2.49 -5.67
CA ARG A 55 18.19 -2.29 -6.12
C ARG A 55 17.25 -2.80 -5.04
N LEU A 56 16.41 -1.93 -4.50
CA LEU A 56 15.41 -2.27 -3.50
C LEU A 56 14.05 -2.54 -4.16
N GLY A 57 13.16 -3.22 -3.42
CA GLY A 57 11.80 -3.45 -3.86
C GLY A 57 10.97 -2.16 -3.95
N PRO A 58 10.02 -2.05 -4.89
CA PRO A 58 9.29 -0.82 -5.18
C PRO A 58 8.36 -0.32 -4.06
N ASN A 59 8.06 -1.16 -3.06
CA ASN A 59 7.23 -0.82 -1.90
C ASN A 59 8.02 -0.86 -0.57
N ASN A 60 9.33 -0.63 -0.62
CA ASN A 60 10.18 -0.57 0.58
C ASN A 60 9.90 0.72 1.39
N LEU A 61 9.87 0.61 2.72
CA LEU A 61 9.65 1.73 3.65
C LEU A 61 10.65 2.88 3.45
N LEU A 62 11.94 2.56 3.23
CA LEU A 62 12.98 3.58 3.00
C LEU A 62 12.69 4.42 1.75
N ILE A 63 12.23 3.76 0.68
CA ILE A 63 11.87 4.43 -0.57
C ILE A 63 10.61 5.29 -0.37
N ARG A 64 9.62 4.79 0.40
CA ARG A 64 8.40 5.54 0.69
C ARG A 64 8.67 6.82 1.46
N GLN A 65 9.55 6.77 2.46
CA GLN A 65 10.01 7.95 3.20
C GLN A 65 10.72 8.95 2.28
N LYS A 66 11.60 8.47 1.38
CA LYS A 66 12.30 9.31 0.39
C LYS A 66 11.34 10.00 -0.60
N LEU A 67 10.25 9.33 -0.95
CA LEU A 67 9.21 9.83 -1.86
C LEU A 67 8.12 10.66 -1.16
N GLY A 68 8.22 10.86 0.16
CA GLY A 68 7.28 11.69 0.93
C GLY A 68 5.90 11.05 1.14
N PHE A 69 5.81 9.71 1.17
CA PHE A 69 4.58 8.97 1.50
C PHE A 69 4.40 8.69 2.99
#